data_AF-A0A353WZN1-F1
#
_entry.id   AF-A0A353WZN1-F1
#
_cell.length_a   1.000
_cell.length_b   1.000
_cell.length_c   1.000
_cell.angle_alpha   90.00
_cell.angle_beta   90.00
_cell.angle_gamma   90.00
#
_symmetry.space_group_name_H-M   'P 1'
#
loop_
_entity.id
_entity.type
_entity.pdbx_description
1 polymer ?
#
loop_
_entity_poly.entity_id
_entity_poly.type
_entity_poly.pdbx_seq_one_letter_code
_entity_poly.pdbx_strand_id
1 'polypeptide(L)'
;MTKIERIKSKIENEKWLVKNIYKMTYFDIDDFIRTGMTYIKAIKEGRMINSIGSVSSSGMSRTIKFMSTEKSKTGGMQYFHRNYWAFFKALGYTEARSKDGYFSIGGCGMDMIFDTNYRNIHYLHRWGFISRKQCDRLAQMTPNTI
;
A
#
# COMPACT_ATOMS: atom_id res chain seq x y z
N MET A 1 3.17 -13.34 -23.72
CA MET A 1 2.78 -13.09 -22.32
C MET A 1 2.81 -11.59 -22.05
N THR A 2 1.67 -11.00 -21.68
CA THR A 2 1.53 -9.58 -21.36
C THR A 2 2.26 -9.22 -20.05
N LYS A 3 2.49 -7.92 -19.80
CA LYS A 3 3.08 -7.46 -18.53
C LYS A 3 2.24 -7.90 -17.32
N ILE A 4 0.91 -7.87 -17.45
CA ILE A 4 -0.01 -8.24 -16.37
C ILE A 4 0.09 -9.74 -16.09
N GLU A 5 0.10 -10.59 -17.12
CA GLU A 5 0.29 -12.05 -16.96
C GLU A 5 1.63 -12.38 -16.26
N ARG A 6 2.71 -11.66 -16.60
CA ARG A 6 4.02 -11.81 -15.94
C ARG A 6 3.96 -11.46 -14.45
N ILE A 7 3.28 -10.37 -14.12
CA ILE A 7 3.10 -9.93 -12.72
C ILE A 7 2.27 -10.98 -11.97
N LYS A 8 1.15 -11.42 -12.57
CA LYS A 8 0.26 -12.42 -12.00
C LYS A 8 0.99 -13.72 -11.68
N SER A 9 1.73 -14.25 -12.64
CA SER A 9 2.55 -15.46 -12.44
C SER A 9 3.57 -15.29 -11.30
N LYS A 10 4.21 -14.12 -11.17
CA LYS A 10 5.13 -13.86 -10.06
C LYS A 10 4.42 -13.81 -8.70
N ILE A 11 3.22 -13.23 -8.63
CA ILE A 11 2.42 -13.17 -7.41
C ILE A 11 1.93 -14.56 -7.01
N GLU A 12 1.45 -15.36 -7.97
CA GLU A 12 0.97 -16.73 -7.72
C GLU A 12 2.06 -17.64 -7.12
N ASN A 13 3.33 -17.36 -7.45
CA ASN A 13 4.48 -18.07 -6.87
C ASN A 13 4.86 -17.58 -5.45
N GLU A 14 4.33 -16.45 -4.99
CA GLU A 14 4.60 -15.88 -3.67
C GLU A 14 3.63 -16.44 -2.62
N LYS A 15 3.95 -17.63 -2.08
CA LYS A 15 3.04 -18.42 -1.23
C LYS A 15 2.43 -17.65 -0.05
N TRP A 16 3.22 -16.81 0.64
CA TRP A 16 2.73 -16.06 1.81
C TRP A 16 1.72 -14.98 1.40
N LEU A 17 1.96 -14.31 0.27
CA LEU A 17 1.08 -13.27 -0.27
C LEU A 17 -0.25 -13.89 -0.72
N VAL A 18 -0.17 -14.98 -1.50
CA VAL A 18 -1.36 -15.72 -1.98
C VAL A 18 -2.19 -16.22 -0.79
N LYS A 19 -1.54 -16.76 0.24
CA LYS A 19 -2.22 -17.20 1.48
C LYS A 19 -2.95 -16.03 2.16
N ASN A 20 -2.39 -14.83 2.18
CA ASN A 20 -3.04 -13.67 2.78
C ASN A 20 -4.18 -13.12 1.92
N ILE A 21 -4.05 -13.15 0.60
CA ILE A 21 -5.12 -12.79 -0.34
C ILE A 21 -6.32 -13.73 -0.14
N TYR A 22 -6.10 -15.04 -0.11
CA TYR A 22 -7.19 -16.02 0.06
C TYR A 22 -7.87 -16.03 1.43
N LYS A 23 -7.33 -15.32 2.44
CA LYS A 23 -8.05 -15.07 3.69
C LYS A 23 -9.15 -14.02 3.54
N MET A 24 -9.19 -13.27 2.44
CA MET A 24 -10.17 -12.23 2.16
C MET A 24 -11.12 -12.69 1.08
N THR A 25 -12.41 -12.80 1.38
CA THR A 25 -13.42 -13.34 0.46
C THR A 25 -13.79 -12.41 -0.71
N TYR A 26 -13.49 -11.11 -0.59
CA TYR A 26 -13.87 -10.06 -1.55
C TYR A 26 -12.65 -9.44 -2.26
N PHE A 27 -11.46 -10.03 -2.13
CA PHE A 27 -10.23 -9.47 -2.68
C PHE A 27 -9.35 -10.57 -3.26
N ASP A 28 -9.14 -10.55 -4.56
CA ASP A 28 -8.37 -11.56 -5.28
C ASP A 28 -7.03 -11.03 -5.80
N ILE A 29 -6.33 -11.86 -6.60
CA ILE A 29 -5.03 -11.51 -7.19
C ILE A 29 -5.16 -10.35 -8.20
N ASP A 30 -6.25 -10.31 -8.99
CA ASP A 30 -6.44 -9.27 -9.98
C ASP A 30 -6.77 -7.92 -9.31
N ASP A 31 -7.52 -7.94 -8.21
CA ASP A 31 -7.72 -6.81 -7.31
C ASP A 31 -6.42 -6.32 -6.67
N PHE A 32 -5.57 -7.25 -6.22
CA PHE A 32 -4.25 -6.91 -5.70
C PHE A 32 -3.40 -6.20 -6.75
N ILE A 33 -3.37 -6.71 -7.98
CA ILE A 33 -2.63 -6.10 -9.09
C ILE A 33 -3.17 -4.70 -9.40
N ARG A 34 -4.49 -4.56 -9.56
CA ARG A 34 -5.14 -3.26 -9.81
C ARG A 34 -4.86 -2.25 -8.70
N THR A 35 -4.90 -2.71 -7.45
CA THR A 35 -4.65 -1.87 -6.28
C THR A 35 -3.17 -1.45 -6.19
N GLY A 36 -2.24 -2.37 -6.46
CA GLY A 36 -0.81 -2.08 -6.52
C GLY A 36 -0.47 -1.05 -7.61
N MET A 37 -1.05 -1.17 -8.81
CA MET A 37 -0.91 -0.16 -9.87
C MET A 37 -1.46 1.20 -9.44
N THR A 38 -2.61 1.21 -8.76
CA THR A 38 -3.21 2.44 -8.24
C THR A 38 -2.36 3.07 -7.14
N TYR A 39 -1.77 2.27 -6.26
CA TYR A 39 -0.83 2.71 -5.22
C TYR A 39 0.38 3.41 -5.83
N ILE A 40 1.03 2.77 -6.83
CA ILE A 40 2.17 3.35 -7.56
C ILE A 40 1.80 4.69 -8.20
N LYS A 41 0.63 4.75 -8.85
CA LYS A 41 0.16 5.97 -9.49
C LYS A 41 -0.04 7.09 -8.47
N ALA A 42 -0.66 6.80 -7.33
CA ALA A 42 -0.87 7.76 -6.27
C ALA A 42 0.43 8.29 -5.67
N ILE A 43 1.45 7.43 -5.46
CA ILE A 43 2.79 7.88 -5.03
C ILE A 43 3.41 8.78 -6.10
N LYS A 44 3.43 8.34 -7.37
CA LYS A 44 4.03 9.08 -8.48
C LYS A 44 3.43 10.49 -8.65
N GLU A 45 2.13 10.62 -8.40
CA GLU A 45 1.38 11.87 -8.54
C GLU A 45 1.32 12.70 -7.24
N GLY A 46 1.97 12.26 -6.16
CA GLY A 46 1.97 12.97 -4.88
C GLY A 46 0.62 12.99 -4.17
N ARG A 47 -0.29 12.06 -4.51
CA ARG A 47 -1.66 11.99 -3.98
C ARG A 47 -1.80 11.01 -2.81
N MET A 48 -0.76 10.22 -2.51
CA MET A 48 -0.76 9.33 -1.36
C MET A 48 -0.57 10.14 -0.07
N ILE A 49 -1.45 9.89 0.89
CA ILE A 49 -1.45 10.48 2.21
C ILE A 49 -1.54 9.40 3.28
N ASN A 50 -1.24 9.78 4.50
CA ASN A 50 -1.42 8.93 5.67
C ASN A 50 -2.05 9.70 6.83
N SER A 51 -2.76 8.98 7.70
CA SER A 51 -3.29 9.50 8.96
C SER A 51 -2.73 8.68 10.12
N ILE A 52 -2.24 9.35 11.16
CA ILE A 52 -1.74 8.72 12.40
C ILE A 52 -2.88 8.63 13.40
N GLY A 53 -3.31 7.42 13.71
CA GLY A 53 -4.40 7.17 14.64
C GLY A 53 -3.96 7.24 16.10
N SER A 54 -2.78 6.72 16.42
CA SER A 54 -2.21 6.71 17.77
C SER A 54 -0.71 6.42 17.70
N VAL A 55 -0.01 6.78 18.76
CA VAL A 55 1.41 6.52 18.97
C VAL A 55 1.56 5.79 20.30
N SER A 56 2.39 4.75 20.35
CA SER A 56 2.72 4.07 21.62
C SER A 56 3.47 5.01 22.56
N SER A 57 3.42 4.74 23.86
CA SER A 57 4.15 5.53 24.87
C SER A 57 5.66 5.56 24.62
N SER A 58 6.23 4.47 24.08
CA SER A 58 7.63 4.40 23.66
C SER A 58 7.96 5.14 22.36
N GLY A 59 6.95 5.62 21.62
CA GLY A 59 7.12 6.20 20.29
C GLY A 59 7.44 5.19 19.17
N MET A 60 7.72 3.93 19.52
CA MET A 60 8.20 2.89 18.59
C MET A 60 7.11 2.21 17.76
N SER A 61 5.84 2.49 18.02
CA SER A 61 4.73 1.94 17.26
C SER A 61 3.66 2.99 17.02
N ARG A 62 3.05 2.96 15.83
CA ARG A 62 1.96 3.84 15.44
C ARG A 62 0.85 3.03 14.79
N THR A 63 -0.38 3.48 14.97
CA THR A 63 -1.48 3.05 14.10
C THR A 63 -1.56 4.01 12.93
N ILE A 64 -1.40 3.53 11.70
CA ILE A 64 -1.32 4.37 10.50
C ILE A 64 -2.30 3.86 9.44
N LYS A 65 -3.03 4.79 8.82
CA LYS A 65 -3.92 4.52 7.68
C LYS A 65 -3.37 5.19 6.43
N PHE A 66 -3.20 4.42 5.35
CA PHE A 66 -2.76 4.93 4.05
C PHE A 66 -3.95 5.07 3.10
N MET A 67 -4.02 6.22 2.44
CA MET A 67 -5.09 6.56 1.50
C MET A 67 -4.54 7.39 0.35
N SER A 68 -5.24 7.40 -0.78
CA SER A 68 -4.97 8.35 -1.86
C SER A 68 -6.17 9.26 -2.06
N THR A 69 -5.90 10.52 -2.36
CA THR A 69 -6.93 11.47 -2.81
C THR A 69 -7.19 11.24 -4.30
N GLU A 70 -8.41 10.82 -4.64
CA GLU A 70 -8.83 10.47 -5.99
C GLU A 70 -9.93 11.42 -6.46
N LYS A 71 -9.92 11.78 -7.75
CA LYS A 71 -10.99 12.57 -8.36
C LYS A 71 -12.16 11.65 -8.75
N SER A 72 -13.39 12.07 -8.47
CA SER A 72 -14.59 11.37 -8.94
C SER A 72 -14.65 11.38 -10.47
N LYS A 73 -15.12 10.26 -11.05
CA LYS A 73 -15.34 10.12 -12.50
C LYS A 73 -16.71 10.63 -12.92
N THR A 74 -17.67 10.68 -12.01
CA THR A 74 -19.05 11.16 -12.22
C THR A 74 -19.10 12.66 -11.91
N GLY A 75 -19.60 13.45 -12.86
CA GLY A 75 -19.44 14.91 -12.98
C GLY A 75 -19.51 15.72 -11.67
N GLY A 76 -18.48 16.56 -11.47
CA GLY A 76 -18.32 17.50 -10.35
C GLY A 76 -16.86 17.61 -9.89
N MET A 77 -16.48 18.72 -9.23
CA MET A 77 -15.19 18.85 -8.52
C MET A 77 -15.19 18.05 -7.20
N GLN A 78 -15.57 16.78 -7.25
CA GLN A 78 -15.66 15.94 -6.05
C GLN A 78 -14.42 15.05 -5.94
N TYR A 79 -13.82 15.03 -4.75
CA TYR A 79 -12.68 14.20 -4.39
C TYR A 79 -13.12 13.18 -3.34
N PHE A 80 -12.51 12.00 -3.35
CA PHE A 80 -12.72 10.98 -2.33
C PHE A 80 -11.39 10.36 -1.91
N HIS A 81 -11.36 9.79 -0.71
CA HIS A 81 -10.21 9.02 -0.25
C HIS A 81 -10.39 7.54 -0.59
N ARG A 82 -9.50 7.01 -1.44
CA ARG A 82 -9.37 5.57 -1.62
C ARG A 82 -8.54 5.00 -0.48
N ASN A 83 -9.09 4.04 0.24
CA ASN A 83 -8.32 3.26 1.21
C ASN A 83 -7.55 2.12 0.53
N TYR A 84 -6.44 1.71 1.13
CA TYR A 84 -5.60 0.59 0.68
C TYR A 84 -5.63 -0.60 1.65
N TRP A 85 -6.69 -0.73 2.44
CA TRP A 85 -6.74 -1.68 3.55
C TRP A 85 -6.51 -3.13 3.11
N ALA A 86 -7.27 -3.62 2.12
CA ALA A 86 -7.10 -4.99 1.64
C ALA A 86 -5.69 -5.26 1.07
N PHE A 87 -5.09 -4.25 0.42
CA PHE A 87 -3.73 -4.33 -0.10
C PHE A 87 -2.68 -4.46 1.01
N PHE A 88 -2.79 -3.67 2.08
CA PHE A 88 -1.91 -3.77 3.24
C PHE A 88 -2.10 -5.10 3.99
N LYS A 89 -3.33 -5.57 4.13
CA LYS A 89 -3.61 -6.89 4.72
C LYS A 89 -2.99 -8.02 3.89
N ALA A 90 -3.07 -7.95 2.56
CA ALA A 90 -2.39 -8.90 1.66
C ALA A 90 -0.87 -8.89 1.86
N LEU A 91 -0.26 -7.70 1.98
CA LEU A 91 1.17 -7.50 2.24
C LEU A 91 1.61 -7.92 3.66
N GLY A 92 0.70 -8.41 4.50
CA GLY A 92 1.01 -8.96 5.82
C GLY A 92 1.04 -7.93 6.95
N TYR A 93 0.54 -6.71 6.72
CA TYR A 93 0.37 -5.74 7.79
C TYR A 93 -0.76 -6.16 8.74
N THR A 94 -0.56 -5.91 10.03
CA THR A 94 -1.54 -6.23 11.08
C THR A 94 -2.47 -5.05 11.31
N GLU A 95 -3.77 -5.28 11.18
CA GLU A 95 -4.79 -4.28 11.46
C GLU A 95 -4.80 -3.90 12.95
N ALA A 96 -4.97 -2.60 13.21
CA ALA A 96 -5.09 -2.08 14.57
C ALA A 96 -6.43 -2.52 15.16
N ARG A 97 -6.41 -3.17 16.33
CA ARG A 97 -7.61 -3.73 16.99
C ARG A 97 -8.72 -2.71 17.26
N SER A 98 -8.38 -1.43 17.34
CA SER A 98 -9.26 -0.36 17.81
C SER A 98 -9.72 0.61 16.73
N LYS A 99 -9.25 0.49 15.48
CA LYS A 99 -9.53 1.46 14.41
C LYS A 99 -9.58 0.82 13.03
N ASP A 100 -10.76 0.81 12.42
CA ASP A 100 -10.98 0.26 11.08
C ASP A 100 -10.09 0.93 10.02
N GLY A 101 -9.37 0.10 9.27
CA GLY A 101 -8.49 0.56 8.20
C GLY A 101 -7.16 1.17 8.65
N TYR A 102 -6.86 1.17 9.96
CA TYR A 102 -5.53 1.51 10.48
C TYR A 102 -4.71 0.23 10.68
N PHE A 103 -3.40 0.32 10.47
CA PHE A 103 -2.46 -0.77 10.67
C PHE A 103 -1.47 -0.43 11.77
N SER A 104 -1.15 -1.41 12.60
CA SER A 104 -0.07 -1.31 13.58
C SER A 104 1.27 -1.44 12.88
N ILE A 105 2.03 -0.35 12.86
CA ILE A 105 3.34 -0.27 12.22
C ILE A 105 4.36 0.01 13.31
N GLY A 106 5.33 -0.88 13.46
CA GLY A 106 6.46 -0.72 14.36
C GLY A 106 7.67 -0.14 13.64
N GLY A 107 8.51 0.59 14.36
CA GLY A 107 9.76 1.14 13.87
C GLY A 107 10.88 1.02 14.91
N CYS A 108 12.12 1.07 14.44
CA CYS A 108 13.33 1.06 15.28
C CYS A 108 14.09 2.40 15.23
N GLY A 109 13.38 3.52 15.01
CA GLY A 109 13.94 4.88 14.94
C GLY A 109 13.90 5.55 13.56
N MET A 110 13.54 4.81 12.50
CA MET A 110 13.26 5.37 11.17
C MET A 110 11.81 5.90 11.09
N ASP A 111 11.56 6.89 10.23
CA ASP A 111 10.20 7.30 9.90
C ASP A 111 9.41 6.11 9.35
N MET A 112 8.42 5.67 10.12
CA MET A 112 7.58 4.51 9.81
C MET A 112 6.78 4.68 8.52
N ILE A 113 6.42 5.91 8.15
CA ILE A 113 5.66 6.19 6.92
C ILE A 113 6.58 5.97 5.71
N PHE A 114 7.81 6.49 5.80
CA PHE A 114 8.85 6.28 4.80
C PHE A 114 9.18 4.79 4.66
N ASP A 115 9.52 4.09 5.76
CA ASP A 115 9.91 2.67 5.72
C ASP A 115 8.79 1.79 5.14
N THR A 116 7.54 2.07 5.50
CA THR A 116 6.38 1.37 4.96
C THR A 116 6.25 1.56 3.44
N ASN A 117 6.32 2.81 2.96
CA ASN A 117 6.28 3.08 1.53
C ASN A 117 7.47 2.44 0.81
N TYR A 118 8.67 2.56 1.37
CA TYR A 118 9.90 1.98 0.84
C TYR A 118 9.73 0.47 0.63
N ARG A 119 9.33 -0.28 1.66
CA ARG A 119 9.10 -1.73 1.56
C ARG A 119 8.05 -2.09 0.52
N ASN A 120 6.92 -1.38 0.51
CA ASN A 120 5.83 -1.62 -0.44
C ASN A 120 6.30 -1.41 -1.89
N ILE A 121 7.03 -0.33 -2.18
CA ILE A 121 7.57 -0.06 -3.51
C ILE A 121 8.59 -1.13 -3.92
N HIS A 122 9.44 -1.59 -3.00
CA HIS A 122 10.40 -2.67 -3.27
C HIS A 122 9.72 -4.02 -3.57
N TYR A 123 8.64 -4.35 -2.86
CA TYR A 123 7.82 -5.53 -3.19
C TYR A 123 7.21 -5.42 -4.59
N LEU A 124 6.60 -4.27 -4.91
CA LEU A 124 6.01 -4.04 -6.24
C LEU A 124 7.06 -4.09 -7.37
N HIS A 125 8.28 -3.60 -7.11
CA HIS A 125 9.41 -3.77 -8.04
C HIS A 125 9.78 -5.24 -8.24
N ARG A 126 9.92 -6.03 -7.15
CA ARG A 126 10.25 -7.47 -7.20
C ARG A 126 9.27 -8.25 -8.09
N TRP A 127 7.98 -7.96 -7.95
CA TRP A 127 6.92 -8.58 -8.75
C TRP A 127 6.76 -8.00 -10.16
N GLY A 128 7.53 -6.97 -10.53
CA GLY A 128 7.61 -6.45 -11.90
C GLY A 128 6.59 -5.38 -12.26
N PHE A 129 5.99 -4.71 -11.27
CA PHE A 129 5.07 -3.60 -11.52
C PHE A 129 5.79 -2.39 -12.13
N ILE A 130 7.02 -2.12 -11.68
CA ILE A 130 7.81 -0.93 -12.01
C ILE A 130 9.25 -1.32 -12.35
N SER A 131 9.97 -0.44 -13.05
CA SER A 131 11.41 -0.62 -13.32
C SER A 131 12.26 -0.30 -12.09
N ARG A 132 13.55 -0.67 -12.13
CA ARG A 132 14.49 -0.31 -11.07
C ARG A 132 14.60 1.20 -10.86
N LYS A 133 14.73 1.96 -11.95
CA LYS A 133 14.74 3.44 -11.91
C LYS A 133 13.48 4.03 -11.26
N GLN A 134 12.31 3.43 -11.50
CA GLN A 134 11.09 3.84 -10.83
C GLN A 134 11.09 3.47 -9.35
N CYS A 135 11.58 2.28 -8.99
CA CYS A 135 11.73 1.85 -7.60
C CYS A 135 12.60 2.82 -6.82
N ASP A 136 13.80 3.13 -7.32
CA ASP A 136 14.78 4.01 -6.66
C ASP A 136 14.19 5.41 -6.40
N ARG A 137 13.36 5.92 -7.31
CA ARG A 137 12.67 7.20 -7.14
C ARG A 137 11.46 7.10 -6.19
N LEU A 138 10.53 6.19 -6.45
CA LEU A 138 9.23 6.15 -5.76
C LEU A 138 9.35 5.68 -4.31
N ALA A 139 10.35 4.84 -4.00
CA ALA A 139 10.60 4.40 -2.63
C ALA A 139 11.01 5.56 -1.71
N GLN A 140 11.59 6.62 -2.29
CA GLN A 140 12.01 7.84 -1.58
C GLN A 140 10.87 8.88 -1.46
N MET A 141 9.71 8.66 -2.07
CA MET A 141 8.58 9.58 -2.03
C MET A 141 7.67 9.28 -0.84
N THR A 142 8.06 9.74 0.36
CA THR A 142 7.28 9.57 1.59
C THR A 142 5.88 10.19 1.44
N PRO A 143 4.80 9.42 1.71
CA PRO A 143 3.45 9.97 1.77
C PRO A 143 3.29 11.09 2.78
N ASN A 144 2.50 12.11 2.44
CA ASN A 144 2.23 13.24 3.34
C ASN A 144 1.33 12.81 4.50
N THR A 145 1.64 13.26 5.71
CA THR A 145 0.79 13.07 6.89
C THR A 145 -0.25 14.18 6.95
N ILE A 146 -1.50 13.80 7.21
CA ILE A 146 -2.64 14.70 7.41
C ILE A 146 -3.24 14.55 8.80
#